data_AF-A0A830EPQ4-F1
#
_entry.id   AF-A0A830EPQ4-F1
#
_cell.length_a   1.000
_cell.length_b   1.000
_cell.length_c   1.000
_cell.angle_alpha   90.00
_cell.angle_beta   90.00
_cell.angle_gamma   90.00
#
_symmetry.space_group_name_H-M   'P 1'
#
loop_
_entity.id
_entity.type
_entity.pdbx_description
1 polymer ?
#
loop_
_entity_poly.entity_id
_entity_poly.type
_entity_poly.pdbx_seq_one_letter_code
_entity_poly.pdbx_strand_id
1 'polypeptide(L)'
;MVAGAALPDLVDKPLAMLGVISAYHSVAHSALVALRAAVALLLVRRRGDPSGVGRVAAVALGGGSHLLADAVHIITNGRPEDTVFLLWPVISEWDWIDAAPGTFAVQYVGTPSCYVELVIWAAVGALLARDGLPTPQADS
;
A
#
# COMPACT_ATOMS: atom_id res chain seq x y z
N MET A 1 9.59 -6.70 1.95
CA MET A 1 8.21 -6.21 2.18
C MET A 1 8.13 -4.71 1.95
N VAL A 2 9.00 -3.88 2.56
CA VAL A 2 9.04 -2.41 2.34
C VAL A 2 8.99 -2.02 0.87
N ALA A 3 9.88 -2.60 0.04
CA ALA A 3 9.87 -2.35 -1.40
C ALA A 3 8.51 -2.70 -2.03
N GLY A 4 7.90 -3.83 -1.65
CA GLY A 4 6.57 -4.24 -2.11
C GLY A 4 5.46 -3.27 -1.72
N ALA A 5 5.54 -2.69 -0.52
CA ALA A 5 4.59 -1.68 -0.05
C ALA A 5 4.75 -0.34 -0.78
N ALA A 6 5.95 0.01 -1.23
CA ALA A 6 6.19 1.23 -1.99
C ALA A 6 5.83 1.11 -3.49
N LEU A 7 5.73 -0.12 -4.02
CA LEU A 7 5.50 -0.34 -5.45
C LEU A 7 4.22 0.30 -5.99
N PRO A 8 3.05 0.22 -5.31
CA PRO A 8 1.82 0.85 -5.82
C PRO A 8 1.99 2.34 -6.08
N ASP A 9 2.53 3.04 -5.08
CA ASP A 9 2.81 4.46 -5.11
C ASP A 9 3.82 4.88 -6.19
N LEU A 10 4.92 4.13 -6.32
CA LEU A 10 5.96 4.41 -7.31
C LEU A 10 5.48 4.24 -8.76
N VAL A 11 4.37 3.54 -8.98
CA VAL A 11 3.77 3.36 -10.30
C VAL A 11 2.70 4.40 -10.55
N ASP A 12 1.69 4.47 -9.68
CA ASP A 12 0.49 5.26 -9.98
C ASP A 12 0.75 6.76 -9.81
N LYS A 13 1.55 7.18 -8.83
CA LYS A 13 1.81 8.62 -8.59
C LYS A 13 2.54 9.29 -9.75
N PRO A 14 3.67 8.76 -10.28
CA PRO A 14 4.33 9.37 -11.42
C PRO A 14 3.45 9.39 -12.68
N LEU A 15 2.69 8.32 -12.93
CA LEU A 15 1.80 8.26 -14.10
C LEU A 15 0.68 9.31 -14.01
N ALA A 16 0.09 9.50 -12.83
CA ALA A 16 -0.92 10.52 -12.60
C ALA A 16 -0.34 11.95 -12.71
N MET A 17 0.84 12.19 -12.13
CA MET A 17 1.54 13.48 -12.24
C MET A 17 1.91 13.85 -13.69
N LEU A 18 2.19 12.84 -14.52
CA LEU A 18 2.45 13.01 -15.95
C LEU A 18 1.17 13.10 -16.79
N GLY A 19 -0.02 13.00 -16.18
CA GLY A 19 -1.31 13.04 -16.87
C GLY A 19 -1.60 11.81 -17.73
N VAL A 20 -0.85 10.72 -17.55
CA VAL A 20 -1.05 9.46 -18.30
C VAL A 20 -2.32 8.75 -17.84
N ILE A 21 -2.62 8.85 -16.54
CA ILE A 21 -3.83 8.34 -15.91
C ILE A 21 -4.44 9.46 -15.07
N SER A 22 -5.77 9.45 -14.94
CA SER A 22 -6.48 10.49 -14.19
C SER A 22 -6.44 10.28 -12.67
N ALA A 23 -6.23 9.05 -12.19
CA ALA A 23 -6.34 8.70 -10.76
C ALA A 23 -5.01 8.23 -10.16
N TYR A 24 -4.68 8.81 -8.99
CA TYR A 24 -3.51 8.43 -8.18
C TYR A 24 -3.60 7.03 -7.53
N HIS A 25 -4.80 6.44 -7.48
CA HIS A 25 -5.03 5.05 -7.09
C HIS A 25 -5.68 4.32 -8.26
N SER A 26 -4.92 3.59 -9.07
CA SER A 26 -5.49 2.95 -10.26
C SER A 26 -4.77 1.65 -10.62
N VAL A 27 -3.75 1.68 -11.47
CA VAL A 27 -3.17 0.47 -12.08
C VAL A 27 -2.54 -0.44 -11.04
N ALA A 28 -1.77 0.13 -10.12
CA ALA A 28 -1.02 -0.61 -9.11
C ALA A 28 -1.71 -0.65 -7.74
N HIS A 29 -2.74 0.17 -7.53
CA HIS A 29 -3.65 0.07 -6.38
C HIS A 29 -4.88 -0.81 -6.65
N SER A 30 -5.03 -1.37 -7.84
CA SER A 30 -6.12 -2.31 -8.16
C SER A 30 -5.88 -3.74 -7.64
N ALA A 31 -6.96 -4.48 -7.40
CA ALA A 31 -6.92 -5.91 -7.07
C ALA A 31 -6.33 -6.77 -8.20
N LEU A 32 -6.14 -6.23 -9.40
CA LEU A 32 -5.38 -6.87 -10.48
C LEU A 32 -3.93 -7.17 -10.06
N VAL A 33 -3.39 -6.45 -9.08
CA VAL A 33 -2.07 -6.77 -8.50
C VAL A 33 -2.07 -8.14 -7.82
N ALA A 34 -3.16 -8.56 -7.18
CA ALA A 34 -3.26 -9.92 -6.60
C ALA A 34 -3.21 -10.99 -7.69
N LEU A 35 -3.86 -10.75 -8.83
CA LEU A 35 -3.78 -11.63 -10.00
C LEU A 35 -2.35 -11.69 -10.57
N ARG A 36 -1.69 -10.54 -10.74
CA ARG A 36 -0.29 -10.46 -11.20
C ARG A 36 0.65 -11.20 -10.25
N ALA A 37 0.47 -11.06 -8.95
CA ALA A 37 1.25 -11.75 -7.93
C ALA A 37 1.05 -13.27 -8.00
N ALA A 38 -0.20 -13.74 -8.17
CA ALA A 38 -0.49 -15.16 -8.33
C ALA A 38 0.16 -15.76 -9.59
N VAL A 39 0.11 -15.05 -10.72
CA VAL A 39 0.78 -15.46 -11.96
C VAL A 39 2.30 -15.50 -11.77
N ALA A 40 2.90 -14.46 -11.19
CA ALA A 40 4.34 -14.42 -10.92
C ALA A 40 4.77 -15.58 -10.00
N LEU A 41 3.99 -15.88 -8.96
CA LEU A 41 4.25 -16.98 -8.05
C LEU A 41 4.20 -18.34 -8.77
N LEU A 42 3.21 -18.54 -9.64
CA LEU A 42 3.08 -19.76 -10.45
C LEU A 42 4.30 -19.94 -11.38
N LEU A 43 4.71 -18.87 -12.06
CA LEU A 43 5.85 -18.90 -12.99
C LEU A 43 7.16 -19.22 -12.27
N VAL A 44 7.40 -18.59 -11.12
CA VAL A 44 8.61 -18.83 -10.33
C VAL A 44 8.63 -20.24 -9.74
N ARG A 45 7.50 -20.74 -9.26
CA ARG A 45 7.36 -22.14 -8.80
C ARG A 45 7.67 -23.13 -9.92
N ARG A 46 7.19 -22.88 -11.14
CA ARG A 46 7.50 -23.73 -12.32
C ARG A 46 8.98 -23.73 -12.69
N ARG A 47 9.72 -22.68 -12.36
CA ARG A 47 11.18 -22.59 -12.59
C ARG A 47 12.01 -23.25 -11.49
N GLY A 48 11.39 -23.71 -10.41
CA GLY A 48 12.09 -24.35 -9.30
C GLY A 48 13.05 -23.41 -8.56
N ASP A 49 12.82 -22.08 -8.59
CA ASP A 49 13.64 -21.08 -7.88
C ASP A 49 13.02 -20.75 -6.51
N PRO A 50 13.52 -21.32 -5.39
CA PRO A 50 12.96 -21.08 -4.06
C PRO A 50 13.18 -19.64 -3.60
N SER A 51 14.29 -19.02 -4.02
CA SER A 51 14.61 -17.63 -3.69
C SER A 51 13.62 -16.68 -4.35
N GLY A 52 13.17 -17.01 -5.57
CA GLY A 52 12.13 -16.26 -6.27
C GLY A 52 10.79 -16.31 -5.55
N VAL A 53 10.42 -17.47 -4.99
CA VAL A 53 9.15 -17.62 -4.25
C VAL A 53 9.12 -16.66 -3.06
N GLY A 54 10.21 -16.59 -2.30
CA GLY A 54 10.34 -15.65 -1.18
C GLY A 54 10.23 -14.19 -1.63
N ARG A 55 10.88 -13.81 -2.73
CA ARG A 55 10.79 -12.44 -3.28
C ARG A 55 9.37 -12.07 -3.71
N VAL A 56 8.68 -12.95 -4.44
CA VAL A 56 7.30 -12.72 -4.88
C VAL A 56 6.37 -12.60 -3.69
N ALA A 57 6.51 -13.47 -2.68
CA ALA A 57 5.71 -13.39 -1.46
C ALA A 57 5.95 -12.06 -0.70
N ALA A 58 7.20 -11.63 -0.59
CA ALA A 58 7.54 -10.37 0.08
C ALA A 58 6.99 -9.14 -0.66
N VAL A 59 6.91 -9.18 -1.99
CA VAL A 59 6.26 -8.14 -2.80
C VAL A 59 4.75 -8.18 -2.63
N ALA A 60 4.12 -9.36 -2.76
CA ALA A 60 2.69 -9.53 -2.67
C ALA A 60 2.13 -9.12 -1.30
N LEU A 61 2.80 -9.54 -0.22
CA LEU A 61 2.40 -9.18 1.14
C LEU A 61 2.66 -7.69 1.43
N GLY A 62 3.75 -7.13 0.92
CA GLY A 62 4.04 -5.70 1.05
C GLY A 62 2.97 -4.85 0.36
N GLY A 63 2.70 -5.12 -0.92
CA GLY A 63 1.67 -4.42 -1.69
C GLY A 63 0.28 -4.65 -1.13
N GLY A 64 -0.08 -5.90 -0.80
CA GLY A 64 -1.39 -6.21 -0.20
C GLY A 64 -1.63 -5.50 1.13
N SER A 65 -0.60 -5.36 1.97
CA SER A 65 -0.70 -4.59 3.22
C SER A 65 -0.91 -3.10 2.95
N HIS A 66 -0.29 -2.54 1.90
CA HIS A 66 -0.49 -1.16 1.49
C HIS A 66 -1.95 -0.92 1.04
N LEU A 67 -2.45 -1.75 0.11
CA LEU A 67 -3.85 -1.65 -0.36
C LEU A 67 -4.87 -1.80 0.78
N LEU A 68 -4.59 -2.70 1.74
CA LEU A 68 -5.42 -2.85 2.93
C LEU A 68 -5.40 -1.60 3.80
N ALA A 69 -4.22 -1.00 4.01
CA ALA A 69 -4.10 0.24 4.76
C ALA A 69 -4.86 1.39 4.10
N ASP A 70 -4.81 1.50 2.76
CA ASP A 70 -5.58 2.51 2.01
C ASP A 70 -7.08 2.31 2.17
N ALA A 71 -7.56 1.07 2.04
CA ALA A 71 -8.98 0.77 2.22
C ALA A 71 -9.45 1.07 3.65
N VAL A 72 -8.67 0.68 4.66
CA VAL A 72 -8.97 1.00 6.07
C VAL A 72 -8.98 2.51 6.30
N HIS A 73 -8.02 3.24 5.72
CA HIS A 73 -7.96 4.69 5.81
C HIS A 73 -9.21 5.36 5.21
N ILE A 74 -9.63 4.93 4.02
CA ILE A 74 -10.82 5.45 3.32
C ILE A 74 -12.10 5.19 4.13
N ILE A 75 -12.26 3.97 4.64
CA ILE A 75 -13.43 3.57 5.45
C ILE A 75 -13.45 4.36 6.76
N THR A 76 -12.31 4.48 7.44
CA THR A 76 -12.20 5.18 8.73
C THR A 76 -12.51 6.68 8.60
N ASN A 77 -12.24 7.26 7.43
CA ASN A 77 -12.60 8.63 7.10
C ASN A 77 -14.04 8.79 6.58
N GLY A 78 -14.86 7.73 6.63
CA GLY A 78 -16.29 7.79 6.37
C GLY A 78 -16.68 7.71 4.90
N ARG A 79 -15.81 7.20 4.01
CA ARG A 79 -16.03 7.11 2.56
C ARG A 79 -15.93 5.67 2.01
N PRO A 80 -16.57 4.67 2.63
CA PRO A 80 -16.40 3.26 2.25
C PRO A 80 -16.71 2.97 0.77
N GLU A 81 -17.60 3.74 0.15
CA GLU A 81 -17.93 3.68 -1.28
C GLU A 81 -16.74 3.96 -2.20
N ASP A 82 -15.73 4.70 -1.74
CA ASP A 82 -14.54 5.03 -2.55
C ASP A 82 -13.51 3.89 -2.56
N THR A 83 -13.72 2.80 -1.80
CA THR A 83 -12.88 1.59 -1.87
C THR A 83 -12.99 0.84 -3.21
N VAL A 84 -13.90 1.28 -4.08
CA VAL A 84 -14.03 0.80 -5.46
C VAL A 84 -12.80 1.04 -6.33
N PHE A 85 -11.82 1.84 -5.89
CA PHE A 85 -10.50 1.94 -6.55
C PHE A 85 -9.85 0.56 -6.79
N LEU A 86 -10.12 -0.42 -5.91
CA LEU A 86 -9.65 -1.80 -6.04
C LEU A 86 -10.17 -2.49 -7.31
N LEU A 87 -11.30 -2.02 -7.85
CA LEU A 87 -11.99 -2.59 -9.00
C LEU A 87 -11.60 -1.93 -10.32
N TRP A 88 -10.63 -1.01 -10.31
CA TRP A 88 -10.07 -0.47 -11.54
C TRP A 88 -9.53 -1.60 -12.45
N PRO A 89 -9.78 -1.58 -13.78
CA PRO A 89 -10.42 -0.51 -14.58
C PRO A 89 -11.93 -0.70 -14.78
N VAL A 90 -12.55 -1.71 -14.15
CA VAL A 90 -14.00 -1.98 -14.33
C VAL A 90 -14.82 -0.81 -13.79
N ILE A 91 -14.37 -0.25 -12.66
CA ILE A 91 -14.83 1.03 -12.15
C ILE A 91 -13.65 1.99 -12.29
N SER A 92 -13.83 3.07 -13.04
CA SER A 92 -12.78 4.06 -13.35
C SER A 92 -13.11 5.46 -12.86
N GLU A 93 -14.33 5.66 -12.36
CA GLU A 93 -14.82 6.93 -11.83
C GLU A 93 -15.36 6.69 -10.41
N TRP A 94 -14.79 7.40 -9.45
CA TRP A 94 -15.25 7.50 -8.07
C TRP A 94 -14.86 8.88 -7.54
N ASP A 95 -15.33 9.27 -6.35
CA ASP A 95 -14.99 10.56 -5.76
C ASP A 95 -13.56 10.51 -5.20
N TRP A 96 -12.57 10.59 -6.07
CA TRP A 96 -11.18 10.67 -5.63
C TRP A 96 -10.89 12.10 -5.21
N ILE A 97 -10.32 12.25 -4.02
CA ILE A 97 -9.78 13.54 -3.59
C ILE A 97 -8.58 13.82 -4.51
N ASP A 98 -8.74 14.82 -5.39
CA ASP A 98 -7.69 15.30 -6.30
C ASP A 98 -6.66 16.14 -5.54
N ALA A 99 -5.97 15.46 -4.62
CA ALA A 99 -4.94 16.06 -3.82
C ALA A 99 -3.61 15.48 -4.25
N ALA A 100 -2.91 16.24 -5.08
CA ALA A 100 -1.46 16.09 -5.22
C ALA A 100 -0.82 15.90 -3.83
N PRO A 101 0.31 15.18 -3.70
CA PRO A 101 0.84 14.74 -2.41
C PRO A 101 0.94 15.83 -1.33
N GLY A 102 1.26 17.06 -1.71
CA GLY A 102 1.30 18.21 -0.79
C GLY A 102 -0.07 18.64 -0.26
N THR A 103 -1.09 18.68 -1.12
CA THR A 103 -2.47 19.02 -0.72
C THR A 103 -3.04 17.93 0.18
N PHE A 104 -2.72 16.66 -0.11
CA PHE A 104 -3.17 15.51 0.67
C PHE A 104 -2.66 15.61 2.11
N ALA A 105 -1.36 15.94 2.29
CA ALA A 105 -0.77 16.07 3.63
C ALA A 105 -1.51 17.10 4.49
N VAL A 106 -1.93 18.23 3.92
CA VAL A 106 -2.69 19.27 4.65
C VAL A 106 -4.10 18.78 4.98
N GLN A 107 -4.79 18.16 4.03
CA GLN A 107 -6.14 17.62 4.23
C GLN A 107 -6.18 16.44 5.20
N TYR A 108 -5.07 15.70 5.30
CA TYR A 108 -4.97 14.54 6.17
C TYR A 108 -4.95 14.91 7.66
N VAL A 109 -4.37 16.06 8.01
CA VAL A 109 -4.26 16.50 9.40
C VAL A 109 -5.65 16.68 10.02
N GLY A 110 -5.86 16.02 11.17
CA GLY A 110 -7.12 16.11 11.91
C GLY A 110 -8.22 15.17 11.42
N THR A 111 -7.95 14.32 10.43
CA THR A 111 -8.87 13.24 10.03
C THR A 111 -8.90 12.11 11.08
N PRO A 112 -9.98 11.32 11.15
CA PRO A 112 -10.04 10.10 11.96
C PRO A 112 -8.83 9.17 11.75
N SER A 113 -8.46 8.92 10.49
CA SER A 113 -7.30 8.08 10.16
C SER A 113 -5.99 8.65 10.68
N CYS A 114 -5.81 9.98 10.64
CA CYS A 114 -4.63 10.63 11.22
C CYS A 114 -4.51 10.35 12.73
N TYR A 115 -5.61 10.45 13.48
CA TYR A 115 -5.59 10.13 14.91
C TYR A 115 -5.32 8.65 15.18
N VAL A 116 -5.90 7.75 14.39
CA VAL A 116 -5.61 6.30 14.48
C VAL A 116 -4.13 6.04 14.25
N GLU A 117 -3.54 6.65 13.23
CA GLU A 117 -2.11 6.50 12.93
C GLU A 117 -1.23 7.00 14.08
N LEU A 118 -1.57 8.16 14.66
CA LEU A 118 -0.87 8.70 15.84
C LEU A 118 -0.92 7.73 17.03
N VAL A 119 -2.07 7.10 17.28
CA VAL A 119 -2.22 6.09 18.34
C VAL A 119 -1.36 4.86 18.06
N ILE A 120 -1.35 4.37 16.81
CA ILE A 120 -0.51 3.25 16.41
C ILE A 120 0.97 3.58 16.63
N TRP A 121 1.44 4.74 16.16
CA TRP A 121 2.84 5.15 16.33
C TRP A 121 3.21 5.38 17.79
N ALA A 122 2.31 5.96 18.59
CA ALA A 122 2.53 6.12 20.03
C ALA A 122 2.64 4.76 20.74
N ALA A 123 1.79 3.79 20.38
CA ALA A 123 1.84 2.44 20.92
C ALA A 123 3.14 1.71 20.52
N VAL A 124 3.54 1.78 19.24
CA VAL A 124 4.81 1.22 18.76
C VAL A 124 5.99 1.88 19.47
N GLY A 125 6.00 3.20 19.59
CA GLY A 125 7.04 3.94 20.32
C GLY A 125 7.11 3.55 21.80
N ALA A 126 5.96 3.36 22.45
CA ALA A 126 5.89 2.90 23.83
C ALA A 126 6.42 1.47 23.98
N LEU A 127 6.09 0.56 23.06
CA LEU A 127 6.63 -0.80 23.06
C LEU A 127 8.14 -0.80 22.87
N LEU A 128 8.67 -0.05 21.90
CA LEU A 128 10.11 0.08 21.67
C LEU A 128 10.84 0.72 22.86
N ALA A 129 10.22 1.68 23.54
CA ALA A 129 10.78 2.28 24.75
C ALA A 129 10.82 1.30 25.93
N ARG A 130 9.91 0.31 25.97
CA ARG A 130 9.89 -0.75 27.00
C ARG A 130 10.86 -1.88 26.69
N ASP A 131 10.91 -2.31 25.44
CA ASP A 131 11.60 -3.54 25.03
C ASP A 131 13.00 -3.28 24.46
N GLY A 132 13.33 -2.01 24.17
CA GLY A 132 14.57 -1.61 23.50
C GLY A 132 14.50 -1.78 21.98
N LEU A 133 15.45 -1.18 21.27
CA LEU A 133 15.57 -1.37 19.82
C LEU A 133 16.02 -2.82 19.54
N PRO A 134 15.48 -3.46 18.49
CA PRO A 134 16.00 -4.76 18.03
C PRO A 134 17.50 -4.64 17.75
N THR A 135 18.31 -5.40 18.47
CA THR A 135 19.74 -5.52 18.16
C THR A 135 19.90 -6.29 16.86
N PRO A 136 20.68 -5.80 15.88
CA PRO A 136 21.00 -6.56 14.68
C PRO A 136 21.59 -7.91 15.08
N GLN A 137 21.05 -9.02 14.56
CA GLN A 137 21.71 -10.31 14.68
C GLN A 137 23.03 -10.22 13.90
N ALA A 138 24.15 -10.27 14.63
CA ALA A 138 25.45 -10.50 14.02
C ALA A 138 25.47 -11.97 13.59
N ASP A 139 25.18 -12.23 12.33
CA ASP A 139 25.37 -13.55 11.73
C ASP A 139 26.87 -13.87 11.77
N SER A 140 27.26 -14.85 12.60
CA SER A 140 28.61 -15.42 12.73
C SER A 140 28.77 -16.69 11.91
#